data_AF-A0AAP0HHI8-F1
#
_entry.id   AF-A0AAP0HHI8-F1
#
_cell.length_a   1.000
_cell.length_b   1.000
_cell.length_c   1.000
_cell.angle_alpha   90.00
_cell.angle_beta   90.00
_cell.angle_gamma   90.00
#
_symmetry.space_group_name_H-M   'P 1'
#
loop_
_entity.id
_entity.type
_entity.pdbx_description
1 polymer ?
#
loop_
_entity_poly.entity_id
_entity_poly.type
_entity_poly.pdbx_seq_one_letter_code
_entity_poly.pdbx_strand_id
1 'polypeptide(L)'
;MHQANLINRDTGEFEVLAGRHGDRMHKGNNTQIVIMKERKCSCNKWQSFGFPWLHMLAACAFIRVNSSRFIEPYYRIDVYT
;
A
#
# COMPACT_ATOMS: atom_id res chain seq x y z
N MET A 1 -6.01 -12.37 0.69
CA MET A 1 -6.94 -11.20 0.64
C MET A 1 -6.38 -10.12 1.55
N HIS A 2 -6.13 -8.91 1.03
CA HIS A 2 -5.80 -7.74 1.86
C HIS A 2 -7.05 -6.89 1.99
N GLN A 3 -7.45 -6.54 3.21
CA GLN A 3 -8.62 -5.71 3.48
C GLN A 3 -8.16 -4.35 4.00
N ALA A 4 -8.65 -3.26 3.42
CA ALA A 4 -8.34 -1.91 3.86
C ALA A 4 -9.55 -1.27 4.56
N ASN A 5 -9.29 -0.48 5.60
CA ASN A 5 -10.27 0.36 6.30
C ASN A 5 -9.69 1.78 6.39
N LEU A 6 -10.52 2.81 6.16
CA LEU A 6 -10.10 4.20 6.31
C LEU A 6 -10.10 4.57 7.80
N ILE A 7 -8.96 5.01 8.33
CA ILE A 7 -8.84 5.51 9.71
C ILE A 7 -9.03 7.03 9.74
N ASN A 8 -8.35 7.74 8.85
CA ASN A 8 -8.38 9.20 8.82
C ASN A 8 -8.43 9.72 7.38
N ARG A 9 -9.52 10.42 7.04
CA ARG A 9 -9.75 10.96 5.70
C ARG A 9 -8.88 12.18 5.40
N ASP A 10 -8.60 13.00 6.41
CA ASP A 10 -7.85 14.25 6.26
C ASP A 10 -6.37 13.96 5.98
N THR A 11 -5.81 12.92 6.58
CA THR A 11 -4.42 12.48 6.32
C THR A 11 -4.34 11.44 5.20
N GLY A 12 -5.46 10.79 4.84
CA GLY A 12 -5.47 9.68 3.90
C GLY A 12 -4.81 8.43 4.48
N GLU A 13 -5.11 8.15 5.75
CA GLU A 13 -4.57 7.05 6.53
C GLU A 13 -5.51 5.84 6.52
N PHE A 14 -4.95 4.68 6.22
CA PHE A 14 -5.67 3.42 6.07
C PHE A 14 -5.04 2.36 6.95
N GLU A 15 -5.89 1.61 7.63
CA GLU A 15 -5.56 0.30 8.14
C GLU A 15 -5.60 -0.71 7.01
N VAL A 16 -4.56 -1.52 6.83
CA VAL A 16 -4.57 -2.60 5.85
C VAL A 16 -4.21 -3.90 6.54
N LEU A 17 -5.19 -4.80 6.61
CA LEU A 17 -5.00 -6.16 7.09
C LEU A 17 -4.34 -6.98 5.98
N ALA A 18 -3.10 -7.41 6.22
CA ALA A 18 -2.41 -8.32 5.33
C ALA A 18 -2.91 -9.76 5.52
N GLY A 19 -3.47 -10.36 4.46
CA GLY A 19 -3.94 -11.74 4.50
C GLY A 19 -2.81 -12.73 4.74
N ARG A 20 -3.10 -13.84 5.42
CA ARG A 20 -2.14 -14.93 5.66
C ARG A 20 -1.57 -15.45 4.33
N HIS A 21 -0.24 -15.37 4.18
CA HIS A 21 0.47 -16.09 3.13
C HIS A 21 1.03 -17.37 3.77
N GLY A 22 0.56 -18.54 3.29
CA GLY A 22 0.64 -19.86 3.93
C GLY A 22 2.02 -20.51 4.05
N ASP A 23 3.07 -19.73 4.33
CA ASP A 23 4.44 -20.23 4.55
C ASP A 23 5.15 -19.49 5.68
N ARG A 24 4.78 -18.24 5.97
CA ARG A 24 5.43 -17.44 7.03
C ARG A 24 4.70 -17.61 8.37
N MET A 25 5.02 -18.69 9.06
CA MET A 25 4.45 -19.09 10.38
C MET A 25 4.59 -18.04 11.50
N HIS A 26 5.27 -16.91 11.27
CA HIS A 26 5.46 -15.82 12.24
C HIS A 26 5.05 -14.42 11.78
N LYS A 27 4.34 -14.26 10.64
CA LYS A 27 4.07 -12.93 10.07
C LYS A 27 2.70 -12.79 9.40
N GLY A 28 1.67 -13.38 10.00
CA GLY A 28 0.30 -13.43 9.45
C GLY A 28 -0.74 -12.94 10.45
N ASN A 29 -0.80 -11.64 10.67
CA ASN A 29 -1.91 -10.84 11.24
C ASN A 29 -1.45 -9.38 11.45
N ASN A 30 -0.53 -8.92 10.62
CA ASN A 30 0.05 -7.59 10.78
C ASN A 30 -0.84 -6.59 10.06
N THR A 31 -1.71 -5.94 10.81
CA THR A 31 -2.27 -4.65 10.41
C THR A 31 -1.12 -3.72 10.03
N GLN A 32 -1.22 -3.08 8.87
CA GLN A 32 -0.27 -2.08 8.43
C GLN A 32 -0.98 -0.76 8.22
N ILE A 33 -0.36 0.32 8.69
CA ILE A 33 -0.84 1.67 8.48
C ILE A 33 -0.25 2.18 7.18
N VAL A 34 -1.13 2.64 6.27
CA VAL A 34 -0.76 3.27 5.02
C VAL A 34 -1.20 4.72 5.05
N ILE A 35 -0.27 5.65 4.96
CA ILE A 35 -0.55 7.08 4.82
C ILE A 35 -0.30 7.44 3.36
N MET A 36 -1.36 7.49 2.55
CA MET A 36 -1.23 7.64 1.10
C MET A 36 -0.70 9.02 0.69
N LYS A 37 -1.09 10.08 1.41
CA LYS A 37 -0.60 11.45 1.11
C LYS A 37 0.91 11.58 1.30
N GLU A 38 1.46 10.85 2.28
CA GLU A 38 2.90 10.85 2.58
C GLU A 38 3.66 9.74 1.87
N ARG A 39 2.98 8.87 1.10
CA ARG A 39 3.57 7.69 0.47
C ARG A 39 4.31 6.79 1.48
N LYS A 40 3.72 6.61 2.66
CA LYS A 40 4.30 5.82 3.75
C LYS A 40 3.49 4.58 4.04
N CYS A 41 4.18 3.53 4.42
CA CYS A 41 3.59 2.34 5.03
C CYS A 41 4.39 1.96 6.28
N SER A 42 3.72 1.55 7.36
CA SER A 42 4.37 1.07 8.59
C SER A 42 5.28 -0.14 8.37
N CYS A 43 5.14 -0.85 7.26
CA CYS A 43 6.05 -1.95 6.91
C CYS A 43 7.43 -1.48 6.43
N ASN A 44 7.61 -0.17 6.24
CA ASN A 44 8.79 0.52 5.70
C ASN A 44 9.19 0.17 4.26
N LYS A 45 8.49 -0.75 3.60
CA LYS A 45 8.87 -1.22 2.27
C LYS A 45 8.64 -0.19 1.18
N TRP A 46 7.61 0.63 1.31
CA TRP A 46 7.37 1.71 0.35
C TRP A 46 8.54 2.71 0.39
N GLN A 47 8.98 3.05 1.59
CA GLN A 47 10.08 3.97 1.83
C GLN A 47 11.43 3.39 1.39
N SER A 48 11.64 2.09 1.57
CA SER A 48 12.92 1.44 1.20
C SER A 48 13.08 1.18 -0.28
N PHE A 49 11.99 0.90 -1.01
CA PHE A 49 12.06 0.45 -2.40
C PHE A 49 11.44 1.41 -3.41
N GLY A 50 10.82 2.52 -2.98
CA GLY A 50 10.20 3.51 -3.86
C GLY A 50 8.92 3.05 -4.56
N PHE A 51 8.61 1.75 -4.57
CA PHE A 51 7.40 1.23 -5.19
C PHE A 51 6.26 0.97 -4.20
N PRO A 52 5.01 1.20 -4.61
CA PRO A 52 3.88 0.93 -3.75
C PRO A 52 3.62 -0.57 -3.63
N TRP A 53 3.82 -1.09 -2.42
CA TRP A 53 3.54 -2.49 -2.09
C TRP A 53 2.05 -2.81 -2.04
N LEU A 54 1.72 -4.10 -1.94
CA LEU A 54 0.34 -4.61 -1.86
C LEU A 54 -0.58 -3.84 -0.89
N HIS A 55 -0.05 -3.29 0.20
CA HIS A 55 -0.85 -2.50 1.15
C HIS A 55 -1.42 -1.22 0.52
N MET A 56 -0.63 -0.50 -0.28
CA MET A 56 -1.13 0.67 -0.99
C MET A 56 -2.13 0.26 -2.08
N LEU A 57 -1.87 -0.83 -2.81
CA LEU A 57 -2.81 -1.33 -3.81
C LEU A 57 -4.18 -1.64 -3.18
N ALA A 58 -4.20 -2.21 -1.97
CA ALA A 58 -5.42 -2.44 -1.22
C ALA A 58 -6.13 -1.13 -0.82
N ALA A 59 -5.39 -0.13 -0.33
CA ALA A 59 -5.96 1.18 -0.03
C ALA A 59 -6.52 1.88 -1.28
N CYS A 60 -5.81 1.82 -2.42
CA CYS A 60 -6.26 2.35 -3.70
C CYS A 60 -7.53 1.65 -4.20
N ALA A 61 -7.59 0.31 -4.08
CA ALA A 61 -8.78 -0.46 -4.42
C ALA A 61 -9.98 -0.07 -3.55
N PHE A 62 -9.76 0.16 -2.25
CA PHE A 62 -10.80 0.60 -1.33
C PHE A 62 -11.41 1.96 -1.72
N ILE A 63 -10.58 2.94 -2.09
CA ILE A 63 -11.06 4.27 -2.51
C ILE A 63 -11.30 4.40 -4.02
N ARG A 64 -11.17 3.31 -4.79
CA ARG A 64 -11.34 3.28 -6.26
C ARG A 64 -10.48 4.32 -7.00
N VAL A 65 -9.25 4.52 -6.55
CA VAL A 65 -8.27 5.39 -7.22
C VAL A 65 -7.27 4.56 -8.00
N ASN A 66 -6.89 5.04 -9.19
CA ASN A 66 -5.85 4.41 -9.97
C ASN A 66 -4.51 4.49 -9.23
N SER A 67 -3.95 3.32 -8.90
CA SER A 67 -2.69 3.16 -8.19
C SER A 67 -1.48 3.71 -8.95
N SER A 68 -1.56 3.83 -10.29
CA SER A 68 -0.48 4.37 -11.13
C SER A 68 -0.05 5.79 -10.73
N ARG A 69 -0.95 6.56 -10.12
CA ARG A 69 -0.66 7.93 -9.63
C ARG A 69 0.36 7.98 -8.50
N PHE A 70 0.59 6.85 -7.83
CA PHE A 70 1.48 6.73 -6.68
C PHE A 70 2.76 5.95 -7.02
N ILE A 71 2.85 5.38 -8.22
CA ILE A 71 4.04 4.70 -8.73
C ILE A 71 5.03 5.77 -9.20
N GLU A 72 6.29 5.68 -8.78
CA GLU A 72 7.32 6.60 -9.25
C GLU A 72 7.56 6.46 -10.76
N PRO A 73 7.88 7.56 -11.48
CA PRO A 73 8.08 7.54 -12.93
C PRO A 73 9.10 6.50 -13.41
N TYR A 74 10.13 6.21 -12.61
CA TYR A 74 11.14 5.19 -12.94
C TYR A 74 10.53 3.81 -13.22
N TYR A 75 9.42 3.47 -12.56
CA TYR A 75 8.74 2.18 -12.69
C TYR A 75 7.59 2.19 -13.71
N ARG A 76 7.40 3.27 -14.46
CA ARG A 76 6.30 3.45 -15.41
C ARG A 76 6.76 3.14 -16.84
N ILE A 77 6.13 2.17 -17.49
CA ILE A 77 6.47 1.77 -18.87
C ILE A 77 6.19 2.92 -19.86
N ASP A 78 5.16 3.73 -19.60
CA ASP A 78 4.76 4.88 -20.41
C ASP A 78 5.79 6.02 -20.46
N VAL A 79 6.82 5.98 -19.61
CA VAL A 79 7.94 6.94 -19.65
C VAL A 79 8.99 6.58 -20.72
N TYR A 80 9.01 5.32 -21.18
CA TYR A 80 10.03 4.80 -22.11
C TYR A 80 9.49 4.56 -23.53
N THR A 81 8.28 5.05 -23.83
CA THR A 81 7.58 4.93 -25.11
C THR A 81 7.33 6.30 -25.72
#